data_AF-A0A7D7PTY6-F1
#
_entry.id   AF-A0A7D7PTY6-F1
#
_cell.length_a   1.000
_cell.length_b   1.000
_cell.length_c   1.000
_cell.angle_alpha   90.00
_cell.angle_beta   90.00
_cell.angle_gamma   90.00
#
_symmetry.space_group_name_H-M   'P 1'
#
loop_
_entity.id
_entity.type
_entity.pdbx_description
1 polymer ?
#
loop_
_entity_poly.entity_id
_entity_poly.type
_entity_poly.pdbx_seq_one_letter_code
_entity_poly.pdbx_strand_id
1 'polypeptide(L)'
;MQRTTRETTVYPIAIRELQVQRIEDLSPHMRRVVLGGPGLEAHERNGVPVPAFRSTGFDDDVKIIVPDPVTGLCAIPEPQPGGTVAWTDESVALARTYTVRSVDTEAGEVALDFVLHGTGLASGWARRVRPGESVYVAGPKASAAAPEDVDWLLLAGDDTALPAIARALEDLPRGTRVHAVVEVPTDADRIELRTEADVTLTWAVREAGEDLVSAVQGVDWLPGEAFAWVAGEALSIKPLRRWLREKRGVTREHTDISGYWRRRNVVSVADSPDVVDVGATGPSAEARLHELTELAPALLVRTACALGVFSHVDDGATSVPALARVLDLPETSTGRLVRALRVHDLLTGDDDAALGLSETGVLLADPDSRLVRSLSPAATVRELSLAGLDRALATGAAVPVDTDGRHWDELCSQDEALAAQADDQVAEEAWFTAPAVPAAVGLEESETVVFAGPGCGVYAEEAMRRVPGLRAVLAGSDAEVRRGLADVSGVRREHVQTLVTEDPADVPDGTATLLLLDPFGSTPAAGHAALLDRAVQRVGRVVVITALVDTETSDEFDVEEDLRRLCLSGGEIPTRRRLSSVAADAGVLVHAVNPVGWGVWAVELRPLTGRV
;
A
#
# COMPACT_ATOMS: atom_id res chain seq x y z
N MET A 1 4.59 9.66 -11.27
CA MET A 1 3.26 10.23 -11.60
C MET A 1 2.40 10.24 -10.32
N GLN A 2 1.83 11.38 -9.89
CA GLN A 2 1.03 11.45 -8.66
C GLN A 2 -0.10 10.40 -8.69
N ARG A 3 -0.27 9.64 -7.61
CA ARG A 3 -1.29 8.58 -7.53
C ARG A 3 -2.66 9.16 -7.20
N THR A 4 -2.67 10.26 -6.47
CA THR A 4 -3.85 11.05 -6.13
C THR A 4 -3.41 12.50 -5.88
N THR A 5 -4.29 13.48 -6.12
CA THR A 5 -4.07 14.88 -5.71
C THR A 5 -4.20 15.09 -4.21
N ARG A 6 -4.78 14.14 -3.48
CA ARG A 6 -5.01 14.22 -2.03
C ARG A 6 -3.69 14.20 -1.26
N GLU A 7 -3.51 15.16 -0.36
CA GLU A 7 -2.40 15.14 0.58
C GLU A 7 -2.57 13.99 1.58
N THR A 8 -1.54 13.16 1.75
CA THR A 8 -1.56 12.02 2.67
C THR A 8 -0.53 12.20 3.77
N THR A 9 -0.94 12.03 5.02
CA THR A 9 -0.06 11.91 6.19
C THR A 9 0.04 10.46 6.62
N VAL A 10 1.24 9.93 6.80
CA VAL A 10 1.48 8.54 7.24
C VAL A 10 1.81 8.52 8.72
N TYR A 11 1.32 7.51 9.43
CA TYR A 11 1.52 7.32 10.86
C TYR A 11 2.08 5.92 11.17
N PRO A 12 2.88 5.76 12.24
CA PRO A 12 3.17 4.46 12.82
C PRO A 12 1.89 3.69 13.15
N ILE A 13 1.87 2.38 12.91
CA ILE A 13 0.73 1.54 13.30
C ILE A 13 0.76 1.36 14.82
N ALA A 14 -0.26 1.89 15.50
CA ALA A 14 -0.43 1.80 16.94
C ALA A 14 -1.58 0.87 17.31
N ILE A 15 -1.39 0.00 18.31
CA ILE A 15 -2.42 -0.93 18.80
C ILE A 15 -2.98 -0.43 20.14
N ARG A 16 -4.29 -0.17 20.16
CA ARG A 16 -5.01 0.38 21.30
C ARG A 16 -6.03 -0.62 21.81
N GLU A 17 -6.17 -0.70 23.12
CA GLU A 17 -7.36 -1.30 23.73
C GLU A 17 -8.40 -0.22 23.94
N LEU A 18 -9.60 -0.43 23.39
CA LEU A 18 -10.74 0.46 23.54
C LEU A 18 -11.93 -0.30 24.13
N GLN A 19 -12.84 0.42 24.77
CA GLN A 19 -14.07 -0.13 25.32
C GLN A 19 -15.28 0.38 24.58
N VAL A 20 -16.25 -0.51 24.34
CA VAL A 20 -17.54 -0.16 23.75
C VAL A 20 -18.33 0.71 24.73
N GLN A 21 -18.57 1.96 24.35
CA GLN A 21 -19.33 2.92 25.14
C GLN A 21 -20.83 2.78 24.90
N ARG A 22 -21.22 2.69 23.62
CA ARG A 22 -22.63 2.53 23.19
C ARG A 22 -22.74 1.92 21.80
N ILE A 23 -23.96 1.52 21.46
CA ILE A 23 -24.34 0.86 20.22
C ILE A 23 -25.62 1.53 19.71
N GLU A 24 -25.67 1.85 18.42
CA GLU A 24 -26.81 2.51 17.78
C GLU A 24 -27.17 1.75 16.48
N ASP A 25 -28.43 1.31 16.34
CA ASP A 25 -28.93 0.73 15.09
C ASP A 25 -29.33 1.88 14.16
N LEU A 26 -28.54 2.12 13.11
CA LEU A 26 -28.74 3.21 12.15
C LEU A 26 -29.79 2.84 11.09
N SER A 27 -29.79 1.56 10.71
CA SER A 27 -30.74 0.99 9.77
C SER A 27 -30.90 -0.52 10.04
N PRO A 28 -31.82 -1.23 9.35
CA PRO A 28 -31.94 -2.68 9.49
C PRO A 28 -30.63 -3.44 9.29
N HIS A 29 -29.74 -2.92 8.44
CA HIS A 29 -28.47 -3.56 8.10
C HIS A 29 -27.22 -2.76 8.48
N MET A 30 -27.35 -1.70 9.27
CA MET A 30 -26.20 -0.91 9.71
C MET A 30 -26.27 -0.57 11.19
N ARG A 31 -25.16 -0.83 11.89
CA ARG A 31 -25.03 -0.56 13.32
C ARG A 31 -23.75 0.20 13.61
N ARG A 32 -23.87 1.30 14.34
CA ARG A 32 -22.75 2.05 14.88
C ARG A 32 -22.32 1.47 16.22
N VAL A 33 -21.02 1.29 16.38
CA VAL A 33 -20.37 0.97 17.65
C VAL A 33 -19.47 2.14 18.01
N VAL A 34 -19.72 2.75 19.17
CA VAL A 34 -18.90 3.83 19.70
C VAL A 34 -17.92 3.26 20.71
N LEU A 35 -16.64 3.52 20.48
CA LEU A 35 -15.52 3.06 21.29
C LEU A 35 -14.90 4.25 22.02
N GLY A 36 -14.33 4.00 23.20
CA GLY A 36 -13.67 5.03 23.99
C GLY A 36 -12.71 4.45 25.03
N GLY A 37 -12.24 5.31 25.92
CA GLY A 37 -11.36 4.94 27.03
C GLY A 37 -9.91 5.43 26.85
N PRO A 38 -9.04 5.16 27.86
CA PRO A 38 -7.71 5.75 27.94
C PRO A 38 -6.78 5.43 26.76
N GLY A 39 -7.06 4.34 26.02
CA GLY A 39 -6.29 3.94 24.84
C GLY A 39 -6.34 4.97 23.69
N LEU A 40 -7.28 5.92 23.69
CA LEU A 40 -7.31 7.02 22.72
C LEU A 40 -6.29 8.12 23.03
N GLU A 41 -5.84 8.26 24.28
CA GLU A 41 -4.82 9.22 24.67
C GLU A 41 -3.42 8.69 24.33
N ALA A 42 -2.43 9.60 24.38
CA ALA A 42 -1.03 9.20 24.26
C ALA A 42 -0.61 8.37 25.48
N HIS A 43 -0.01 7.20 25.25
CA HIS A 43 0.42 6.29 26.30
C HIS A 43 1.60 5.43 25.83
N GLU A 44 2.06 4.51 26.67
CA GLU A 44 3.09 3.54 26.32
C GLU A 44 2.50 2.13 26.39
N ARG A 45 2.86 1.27 25.43
CA ARG A 45 2.50 -0.14 25.41
C ARG A 45 3.73 -0.99 25.11
N ASN A 46 4.11 -1.86 26.05
CA ASN A 46 5.28 -2.74 25.93
C ASN A 46 6.58 -1.99 25.58
N GLY A 47 6.81 -0.80 26.15
CA GLY A 47 7.99 0.03 25.84
C GLY A 47 7.92 0.78 24.50
N VAL A 48 6.83 0.65 23.75
CA VAL A 48 6.60 1.37 22.49
C VAL A 48 5.68 2.58 22.74
N PRO A 49 6.09 3.81 22.40
CA PRO A 49 5.23 4.99 22.48
C PRO A 49 4.03 4.85 21.54
N VAL A 50 2.85 5.10 22.08
CA VAL A 50 1.57 5.13 21.35
C VAL A 50 1.07 6.58 21.35
N PRO A 51 1.00 7.28 20.20
CA PRO A 51 0.53 8.67 20.15
C PRO A 51 -0.96 8.77 20.53
N ALA A 52 -1.52 9.97 20.67
CA ALA A 52 -2.99 10.11 20.74
C ALA A 52 -3.65 9.64 19.44
N PHE A 53 -4.87 9.12 19.50
CA PHE A 53 -5.64 8.71 18.32
C PHE A 53 -5.92 9.92 17.42
N ARG A 54 -5.71 9.74 16.13
CA ARG A 54 -5.89 10.78 15.11
C ARG A 54 -6.52 10.16 13.89
N SER A 55 -7.50 10.86 13.32
CA SER A 55 -8.07 10.53 12.03
C SER A 55 -8.61 11.81 11.42
N THR A 56 -8.01 12.25 10.32
CA THR A 56 -8.30 13.53 9.67
C THR A 56 -8.95 13.35 8.30
N GLY A 57 -8.85 12.17 7.71
CA GLY A 57 -9.37 11.83 6.40
C GLY A 57 -10.70 11.12 6.52
N PHE A 58 -11.60 11.37 5.57
CA PHE A 58 -12.96 10.85 5.61
C PHE A 58 -13.03 9.33 5.39
N ASP A 59 -12.02 8.76 4.74
CA ASP A 59 -11.89 7.33 4.42
C ASP A 59 -10.77 6.64 5.21
N ASP A 60 -10.26 7.28 6.27
CA ASP A 60 -9.29 6.67 7.18
C ASP A 60 -9.81 5.34 7.73
N ASP A 61 -8.96 4.32 7.70
CA ASP A 61 -9.32 2.98 8.15
C ASP A 61 -8.47 2.50 9.34
N VAL A 62 -9.10 1.67 10.17
CA VAL A 62 -8.44 0.93 11.24
C VAL A 62 -8.74 -0.56 11.12
N LYS A 63 -7.84 -1.39 11.63
CA LYS A 63 -8.12 -2.81 11.85
C LYS A 63 -8.71 -2.99 13.24
N ILE A 64 -9.95 -3.49 13.32
CA ILE A 64 -10.54 -3.99 14.55
C ILE A 64 -10.16 -5.46 14.71
N ILE A 65 -9.61 -5.83 15.86
CA ILE A 65 -9.33 -7.22 16.24
C ILE A 65 -10.37 -7.62 17.27
N VAL A 66 -11.30 -8.47 16.85
CA VAL A 66 -12.41 -8.93 17.68
C VAL A 66 -12.08 -10.25 18.36
N PRO A 67 -12.67 -10.56 19.52
CA PRO A 67 -12.50 -11.87 20.15
C PRO A 67 -12.93 -13.01 19.24
N ASP A 68 -12.21 -14.12 19.32
CA ASP A 68 -12.58 -15.37 18.67
C ASP A 68 -14.00 -15.80 19.11
N PRO A 69 -14.90 -16.13 18.16
CA PRO A 69 -16.30 -16.40 18.47
C PRO A 69 -16.51 -17.71 19.24
N VAL A 70 -15.52 -18.61 19.27
CA VAL A 70 -15.57 -19.91 19.96
C VAL A 70 -14.90 -19.83 21.32
N THR A 71 -13.69 -19.26 21.38
CA THR A 71 -12.87 -19.25 22.61
C THR A 71 -13.07 -17.98 23.45
N GLY A 72 -13.52 -16.88 22.83
CA GLY A 72 -13.61 -15.57 23.47
C GLY A 72 -12.26 -14.89 23.69
N LEU A 73 -11.16 -15.48 23.22
CA LEU A 73 -9.81 -14.91 23.33
C LEU A 73 -9.52 -13.99 22.13
N CYS A 74 -8.70 -12.97 22.35
CA CYS A 74 -8.24 -12.10 21.28
C CYS A 74 -6.73 -12.29 21.11
N ALA A 75 -6.31 -12.70 19.90
CA ALA A 75 -4.91 -12.74 19.53
C ALA A 75 -4.46 -11.34 19.13
N ILE A 76 -3.78 -10.66 20.05
CA ILE A 76 -3.35 -9.28 19.86
C ILE A 76 -1.97 -9.30 19.20
N PRO A 77 -1.79 -8.61 18.07
CA PRO A 77 -0.47 -8.56 17.46
C PRO A 77 0.49 -7.68 18.29
N GLU A 78 1.79 -7.86 18.12
CA GLU A 78 2.79 -7.17 18.96
C GLU A 78 3.32 -5.91 18.27
N PRO A 79 3.38 -4.74 18.94
CA PRO A 79 3.97 -3.55 18.36
C PRO A 79 5.49 -3.72 18.22
N GLN A 80 6.07 -3.28 17.10
CA GLN A 80 7.49 -3.39 16.83
C GLN A 80 8.21 -2.04 16.94
N PRO A 81 9.47 -2.01 17.45
CA PRO A 81 10.32 -0.83 17.34
C PRO A 81 10.53 -0.50 15.85
N GLY A 82 9.90 0.57 15.35
CA GLY A 82 9.89 0.89 13.91
C GLY A 82 8.52 1.32 13.38
N GLY A 83 7.48 1.26 14.20
CA GLY A 83 6.14 1.72 13.82
C GLY A 83 5.36 0.72 12.98
N THR A 84 5.76 -0.56 13.01
CA THR A 84 5.06 -1.70 12.43
C THR A 84 4.45 -2.56 13.55
N VAL A 85 3.72 -3.59 13.14
CA VAL A 85 3.05 -4.54 14.04
C VAL A 85 3.35 -5.94 13.53
N ALA A 86 3.82 -6.82 14.41
CA ALA A 86 4.02 -8.23 14.12
C ALA A 86 2.68 -8.97 14.20
N TRP A 87 2.12 -9.28 13.03
CA TRP A 87 0.86 -10.00 12.89
C TRP A 87 1.11 -11.52 12.92
N THR A 88 0.37 -12.23 13.75
CA THR A 88 0.28 -13.70 13.72
C THR A 88 -0.92 -14.13 12.87
N ASP A 89 -0.89 -15.35 12.33
CA ASP A 89 -2.03 -15.92 11.58
C ASP A 89 -3.34 -15.83 12.35
N GLU A 90 -3.29 -16.07 13.67
CA GLU A 90 -4.44 -15.96 14.58
C GLU A 90 -4.97 -14.52 14.65
N SER A 91 -4.09 -13.53 14.83
CA SER A 91 -4.47 -12.12 14.87
C SER A 91 -5.02 -11.62 13.52
N VAL A 92 -4.46 -12.09 12.40
CA VAL A 92 -4.94 -11.77 11.04
C VAL A 92 -6.34 -12.34 10.83
N ALA A 93 -6.56 -13.59 11.24
CA ALA A 93 -7.87 -14.24 11.12
C ALA A 93 -8.97 -13.47 11.87
N LEU A 94 -8.61 -12.83 13.00
CA LEU A 94 -9.51 -12.06 13.86
C LEU A 94 -9.66 -10.57 13.47
N ALA A 95 -8.82 -10.06 12.57
CA ALA A 95 -8.80 -8.64 12.22
C ALA A 95 -9.70 -8.31 11.02
N ARG A 96 -10.46 -7.22 11.08
CA ARG A 96 -11.22 -6.67 9.96
C ARG A 96 -10.99 -5.16 9.84
N THR A 97 -10.94 -4.66 8.62
CA THR A 97 -10.73 -3.23 8.36
C THR A 97 -12.07 -2.49 8.36
N TYR A 98 -12.13 -1.34 9.04
CA TYR A 98 -13.30 -0.48 9.15
C TYR A 98 -12.92 0.99 9.01
N THR A 99 -13.76 1.77 8.33
CA THR A 99 -13.64 3.22 8.25
C THR A 99 -13.90 3.85 9.63
N VAL A 100 -13.05 4.79 10.02
CA VAL A 100 -13.28 5.66 11.17
C VAL A 100 -14.39 6.63 10.81
N ARG A 101 -15.58 6.45 11.40
CA ARG A 101 -16.76 7.25 11.06
C ARG A 101 -16.73 8.65 11.66
N SER A 102 -16.27 8.78 12.91
CA SER A 102 -16.12 10.08 13.58
C SER A 102 -15.16 9.95 14.74
N VAL A 103 -14.50 11.05 15.09
CA VAL A 103 -13.68 11.18 16.31
C VAL A 103 -14.20 12.38 17.09
N ASP A 104 -14.60 12.15 18.33
CA ASP A 104 -14.94 13.19 19.30
C ASP A 104 -13.81 13.25 20.35
N THR A 105 -12.94 14.24 20.22
CA THR A 105 -11.78 14.40 21.09
C THR A 105 -12.15 14.95 22.46
N GLU A 106 -13.26 15.68 22.61
CA GLU A 106 -13.74 16.16 23.91
C GLU A 106 -14.38 15.03 24.72
N ALA A 107 -15.19 14.20 24.06
CA ALA A 107 -15.81 13.03 24.70
C ALA A 107 -14.84 11.85 24.86
N GLY A 108 -13.73 11.84 24.11
CA GLY A 108 -12.82 10.70 24.07
C GLY A 108 -13.49 9.49 23.43
N GLU A 109 -14.13 9.70 22.27
CA GLU A 109 -14.91 8.68 21.57
C GLU A 109 -14.54 8.58 20.09
N VAL A 110 -14.62 7.37 19.55
CA VAL A 110 -14.50 7.09 18.12
C VAL A 110 -15.64 6.16 17.69
N ALA A 111 -16.27 6.46 16.56
CA ALA A 111 -17.35 5.64 16.02
C ALA A 111 -16.90 4.81 14.82
N LEU A 112 -17.42 3.59 14.73
CA LEU A 112 -17.28 2.68 13.59
C LEU A 112 -18.66 2.16 13.20
N ASP A 113 -18.97 2.17 11.91
CA ASP A 113 -20.25 1.69 11.38
C ASP A 113 -20.07 0.31 10.75
N PHE A 114 -20.88 -0.66 11.20
CA PHE A 114 -20.84 -2.06 10.83
C PHE A 114 -22.03 -2.42 9.95
N VAL A 115 -21.73 -2.92 8.75
CA VAL A 115 -22.72 -3.56 7.90
C VAL A 115 -23.05 -4.96 8.45
N LEU A 116 -24.35 -5.22 8.60
CA LEU A 116 -24.92 -6.38 9.28
C LEU A 116 -25.44 -7.45 8.29
N HIS A 117 -24.79 -7.66 7.15
CA HIS A 117 -25.15 -8.73 6.20
C HIS A 117 -24.36 -10.03 6.41
N GLY A 118 -25.04 -11.14 6.11
CA GLY A 118 -24.46 -12.48 6.11
C GLY A 118 -23.92 -12.96 7.46
N THR A 119 -23.17 -14.06 7.41
CA THR A 119 -22.42 -14.62 8.53
C THR A 119 -20.95 -14.30 8.36
N GLY A 120 -20.47 -13.29 9.09
CA GLY A 120 -19.07 -12.87 9.09
C GLY A 120 -18.58 -12.62 10.51
N LEU A 121 -17.26 -12.65 10.70
CA LEU A 121 -16.64 -12.46 12.01
C LEU A 121 -17.07 -11.15 12.67
N ALA A 122 -16.83 -10.01 12.02
CA ALA A 122 -17.09 -8.71 12.59
C ALA A 122 -18.58 -8.34 12.59
N SER A 123 -19.37 -8.76 11.58
CA SER A 123 -20.83 -8.59 11.62
C SER A 123 -21.48 -9.44 12.73
N GLY A 124 -20.97 -10.65 12.97
CA GLY A 124 -21.36 -11.50 14.08
C GLY A 124 -21.02 -10.89 15.44
N TRP A 125 -19.81 -10.34 15.59
CA TRP A 125 -19.40 -9.61 16.78
C TRP A 125 -20.26 -8.38 17.02
N ALA A 126 -20.45 -7.51 16.02
CA ALA A 126 -21.24 -6.28 16.13
C ALA A 126 -22.72 -6.54 16.49
N ARG A 127 -23.28 -7.70 16.13
CA ARG A 127 -24.63 -8.11 16.57
C ARG A 127 -24.72 -8.40 18.06
N ARG A 128 -23.66 -8.95 18.65
CA ARG A 128 -23.67 -9.52 20.01
C ARG A 128 -23.01 -8.64 21.07
N VAL A 129 -22.08 -7.79 20.65
CA VAL A 129 -21.28 -6.93 21.53
C VAL A 129 -22.18 -6.06 22.41
N ARG A 130 -21.73 -5.80 23.64
CA ARG A 130 -22.41 -4.95 24.62
C ARG A 130 -21.51 -3.81 25.09
N PRO A 131 -22.11 -2.69 25.55
CA PRO A 131 -21.36 -1.67 26.28
C PRO A 131 -20.54 -2.26 27.43
N GLY A 132 -19.30 -1.81 27.56
CA GLY A 132 -18.32 -2.28 28.54
C GLY A 132 -17.37 -3.36 28.03
N GLU A 133 -17.62 -3.98 26.87
CA GLU A 133 -16.70 -4.96 26.29
C GLU A 133 -15.46 -4.29 25.67
N SER A 134 -14.28 -4.90 25.85
CA SER A 134 -13.02 -4.44 25.25
C SER A 134 -12.86 -4.96 23.82
N VAL A 135 -12.20 -4.15 22.98
CA VAL A 135 -11.78 -4.52 21.63
C VAL A 135 -10.43 -3.87 21.33
N TYR A 136 -9.65 -4.49 20.45
CA TYR A 136 -8.38 -3.92 20.00
C TYR A 136 -8.53 -3.25 18.64
N VAL A 137 -7.86 -2.11 18.49
CA VAL A 137 -7.83 -1.32 17.25
C VAL A 137 -6.39 -1.05 16.87
N ALA A 138 -6.01 -1.35 15.62
CA ALA A 138 -4.71 -1.03 15.05
C ALA A 138 -4.85 0.02 13.93
N GLY A 139 -4.15 1.15 14.07
CA GLY A 139 -4.17 2.28 13.13
C GLY A 139 -4.85 3.54 13.68
N PRO A 140 -5.23 4.51 12.81
CA PRO A 140 -5.01 4.51 11.36
C PRO A 140 -3.53 4.57 10.97
N LYS A 141 -3.17 3.96 9.83
CA LYS A 141 -1.77 3.91 9.33
C LYS A 141 -1.42 5.08 8.42
N ALA A 142 -2.42 5.70 7.84
CA ALA A 142 -2.30 6.90 7.01
C ALA A 142 -3.64 7.63 7.05
N SER A 143 -3.60 8.90 6.68
CA SER A 143 -4.78 9.72 6.53
C SER A 143 -4.64 10.63 5.32
N ALA A 144 -5.63 10.61 4.44
CA ALA A 144 -5.64 11.41 3.23
C ALA A 144 -6.68 12.52 3.35
N ALA A 145 -6.26 13.77 3.16
CA ALA A 145 -7.11 14.94 3.15
C ALA A 145 -8.17 14.85 2.04
N ALA A 146 -9.20 15.69 2.14
CA ALA A 146 -10.11 15.91 1.02
C ALA A 146 -9.32 16.41 -0.21
N PRO A 147 -9.73 16.07 -1.44
CA PRO A 147 -9.08 16.58 -2.63
C PRO A 147 -9.21 18.11 -2.71
N GLU A 148 -8.09 18.77 -3.00
CA GLU A 148 -8.03 20.20 -3.28
C GLU A 148 -7.95 20.42 -4.79
N ASP A 149 -8.15 21.67 -5.24
CA ASP A 149 -8.04 22.08 -6.65
C ASP A 149 -8.96 21.36 -7.64
N VAL A 150 -10.16 20.94 -7.19
CA VAL A 150 -11.19 20.33 -8.05
C VAL A 150 -12.51 21.11 -8.01
N ASP A 151 -13.25 21.08 -9.13
CA ASP A 151 -14.50 21.83 -9.28
C ASP A 151 -15.70 21.14 -8.61
N TRP A 152 -15.68 19.80 -8.52
CA TRP A 152 -16.73 19.00 -7.89
C TRP A 152 -16.27 17.57 -7.58
N LEU A 153 -17.04 16.89 -6.73
CA LEU A 153 -16.74 15.53 -6.25
C LEU A 153 -17.81 14.52 -6.70
N LEU A 154 -17.37 13.35 -7.14
CA LEU A 154 -18.19 12.15 -7.24
C LEU A 154 -17.81 11.22 -6.09
N LEU A 155 -18.74 11.01 -5.15
CA LEU A 155 -18.59 10.06 -4.04
C LEU A 155 -19.54 8.88 -4.28
N ALA A 156 -19.02 7.69 -4.54
CA ALA A 156 -19.86 6.54 -4.87
C ALA A 156 -19.50 5.27 -4.10
N GLY A 157 -20.50 4.48 -3.73
CA GLY A 157 -20.21 3.18 -3.14
C GLY A 157 -21.42 2.39 -2.67
N ASP A 158 -21.18 1.17 -2.20
CA ASP A 158 -22.21 0.38 -1.52
C ASP A 158 -22.32 0.76 -0.04
N ASP A 159 -23.17 0.06 0.70
CA ASP A 159 -23.43 0.25 2.12
C ASP A 159 -22.16 0.14 2.99
N THR A 160 -21.10 -0.52 2.50
CA THR A 160 -19.81 -0.56 3.20
C THR A 160 -18.99 0.71 3.06
N ALA A 161 -19.22 1.49 2.01
CA ALA A 161 -18.59 2.79 1.76
C ALA A 161 -19.38 3.97 2.34
N LEU A 162 -20.66 3.76 2.66
CA LEU A 162 -21.54 4.77 3.25
C LEU A 162 -20.95 5.50 4.47
N PRO A 163 -20.22 4.85 5.41
CA PRO A 163 -19.59 5.56 6.53
C PRO A 163 -18.58 6.62 6.09
N ALA A 164 -17.75 6.32 5.07
CA ALA A 164 -16.77 7.26 4.52
C ALA A 164 -17.45 8.39 3.76
N ILE A 165 -18.47 8.08 2.95
CA ILE A 165 -19.26 9.07 2.21
C ILE A 165 -19.97 10.02 3.19
N ALA A 166 -20.59 9.48 4.24
CA ALA A 166 -21.29 10.27 5.24
C ALA A 166 -20.32 11.22 5.97
N ARG A 167 -19.14 10.73 6.37
CA ARG A 167 -18.10 11.55 6.97
C ARG A 167 -17.59 12.63 6.01
N ALA A 168 -17.35 12.28 4.75
CA ALA A 168 -16.93 13.24 3.74
C ALA A 168 -17.94 14.38 3.61
N LEU A 169 -19.23 14.06 3.46
CA LEU A 169 -20.29 15.05 3.32
C LEU A 169 -20.43 15.98 4.54
N GLU A 170 -20.12 15.49 5.73
CA GLU A 170 -20.10 16.28 6.97
C GLU A 170 -18.89 17.21 7.05
N ASP A 171 -17.72 16.75 6.59
CA ASP A 171 -16.45 17.48 6.67
C ASP A 171 -16.28 18.49 5.52
N LEU A 172 -17.05 18.35 4.43
CA LEU A 172 -16.90 19.20 3.25
C LEU A 172 -17.36 20.65 3.50
N PRO A 173 -16.61 21.65 2.96
CA PRO A 173 -17.00 23.05 3.05
C PRO A 173 -18.37 23.32 2.44
N ARG A 174 -19.04 24.33 3.00
CA ARG A 174 -20.31 24.83 2.46
C ARG A 174 -20.18 25.21 0.98
N GLY A 175 -21.12 24.72 0.17
CA GLY A 175 -21.19 25.01 -1.26
C GLY A 175 -20.27 24.15 -2.15
N THR A 176 -19.51 23.20 -1.59
CA THR A 176 -18.81 22.20 -2.39
C THR A 176 -19.83 21.39 -3.20
N ARG A 177 -19.62 21.25 -4.51
CA ARG A 177 -20.55 20.54 -5.38
C ARG A 177 -20.25 19.04 -5.32
N VAL A 178 -21.26 18.23 -5.01
CA VAL A 178 -21.07 16.78 -4.86
C VAL A 178 -22.19 16.02 -5.53
N HIS A 179 -21.83 14.98 -6.29
CA HIS A 179 -22.73 13.88 -6.63
C HIS A 179 -22.40 12.69 -5.72
N ALA A 180 -23.34 12.34 -4.85
CA ALA A 180 -23.21 11.17 -3.97
C ALA A 180 -24.11 10.04 -4.48
N VAL A 181 -23.55 8.86 -4.74
CA VAL A 181 -24.30 7.68 -5.17
C VAL A 181 -24.07 6.55 -4.19
N VAL A 182 -25.11 6.10 -3.49
CA VAL A 182 -24.99 5.06 -2.47
C VAL A 182 -25.92 3.90 -2.81
N GLU A 183 -25.35 2.70 -2.97
CA GLU A 183 -26.12 1.46 -3.09
C GLU A 183 -26.44 0.89 -1.72
N VAL A 184 -27.72 0.67 -1.43
CA VAL A 184 -28.21 0.09 -0.18
C VAL A 184 -29.04 -1.17 -0.43
N PRO A 185 -29.15 -2.07 0.57
CA PRO A 185 -29.92 -3.30 0.44
C PRO A 185 -31.42 -3.04 0.23
N THR A 186 -31.99 -2.18 1.07
CA THR A 186 -33.42 -1.86 1.09
C THR A 186 -33.66 -0.36 1.20
N ASP A 187 -34.88 0.09 0.90
CA ASP A 187 -35.24 1.50 1.09
C ASP A 187 -35.12 1.96 2.56
N ALA A 188 -35.30 1.03 3.51
CA ALA A 188 -35.15 1.27 4.95
C ALA A 188 -33.68 1.42 5.40
N ASP A 189 -32.72 1.14 4.53
CA ASP A 189 -31.29 1.31 4.79
C ASP A 189 -30.75 2.71 4.42
N ARG A 190 -31.63 3.59 3.94
CA ARG A 190 -31.30 5.00 3.72
C ARG A 190 -31.17 5.71 5.07
N ILE A 191 -29.98 6.23 5.35
CA ILE A 191 -29.71 7.05 6.54
C ILE A 191 -29.71 8.54 6.19
N GLU A 192 -29.95 9.38 7.20
CA GLU A 192 -29.79 10.82 7.05
C GLU A 192 -28.29 11.16 6.89
N LEU A 193 -27.95 11.86 5.81
CA LEU A 193 -26.61 12.37 5.54
C LEU A 193 -26.59 13.87 5.80
N ARG A 194 -25.85 14.28 6.84
CA ARG A 194 -25.70 15.69 7.20
C ARG A 194 -24.64 16.32 6.31
N THR A 195 -24.90 17.53 5.83
CA THR A 195 -23.96 18.24 4.96
C THR A 195 -24.30 19.72 4.87
N GLU A 196 -23.28 20.56 4.71
CA GLU A 196 -23.43 21.94 4.25
C GLU A 196 -23.05 22.11 2.77
N ALA A 197 -22.61 21.04 2.12
CA ALA A 197 -22.24 21.00 0.71
C ALA A 197 -23.49 21.00 -0.20
N ASP A 198 -23.30 21.38 -1.47
CA ASP A 198 -24.34 21.35 -2.49
C ASP A 198 -24.41 19.93 -3.09
N VAL A 199 -25.09 19.02 -2.38
CA VAL A 199 -25.14 17.58 -2.70
C VAL A 199 -26.36 17.22 -3.53
N THR A 200 -26.13 16.51 -4.63
CA THR A 200 -27.16 15.70 -5.30
C THR A 200 -26.95 14.24 -4.92
N LEU A 201 -27.89 13.70 -4.14
CA LEU A 201 -27.82 12.34 -3.58
C LEU A 201 -28.71 11.38 -4.38
N THR A 202 -28.12 10.29 -4.84
CA THR A 202 -28.80 9.17 -5.50
C THR A 202 -28.66 7.91 -4.67
N TRP A 203 -29.78 7.29 -4.31
CA TRP A 203 -29.79 5.99 -3.65
C TRP A 203 -30.13 4.90 -4.66
N ALA A 204 -29.23 3.94 -4.85
CA ALA A 204 -29.51 2.72 -5.61
C ALA A 204 -29.99 1.63 -4.65
N VAL A 205 -31.20 1.11 -4.84
CA VAL A 205 -31.81 0.13 -3.93
C VAL A 205 -31.76 -1.28 -4.54
N ARG A 206 -30.94 -2.16 -3.96
CA ARG A 206 -30.73 -3.53 -4.48
C ARG A 206 -32.02 -4.34 -4.59
N GLU A 207 -32.91 -4.27 -3.60
CA GLU A 207 -34.19 -4.99 -3.64
C GLU A 207 -35.11 -4.53 -4.78
N ALA A 208 -34.92 -3.32 -5.28
CA ALA A 208 -35.63 -2.77 -6.43
C ALA A 208 -34.98 -3.15 -7.78
N GLY A 209 -33.86 -3.88 -7.76
CA GLY A 209 -33.11 -4.28 -8.95
C GLY A 209 -32.18 -3.19 -9.49
N GLU A 210 -31.88 -2.17 -8.69
CA GLU A 210 -30.91 -1.13 -9.01
C GLU A 210 -29.50 -1.55 -8.61
N ASP A 211 -28.48 -1.03 -9.30
CA ASP A 211 -27.07 -1.31 -9.03
C ASP A 211 -26.22 -0.02 -9.06
N LEU A 212 -25.14 0.00 -8.28
CA LEU A 212 -24.24 1.13 -8.14
C LEU A 212 -23.65 1.60 -9.48
N VAL A 213 -23.28 0.68 -10.37
CA VAL A 213 -22.59 1.03 -11.62
C VAL A 213 -23.53 1.80 -12.54
N SER A 214 -24.74 1.28 -12.75
CA SER A 214 -25.76 1.93 -13.55
C SER A 214 -26.15 3.29 -12.96
N ALA A 215 -26.28 3.38 -11.64
CA ALA A 215 -26.60 4.63 -10.96
C ALA A 215 -25.50 5.69 -11.15
N VAL A 216 -24.23 5.32 -11.01
CA VAL A 216 -23.09 6.23 -11.25
C VAL A 216 -23.02 6.67 -12.71
N GLN A 217 -23.22 5.74 -13.66
CA GLN A 217 -23.18 6.06 -15.09
C GLN A 217 -24.34 6.97 -15.54
N GLY A 218 -25.45 6.95 -14.79
CA GLY A 218 -26.62 7.78 -15.01
C GLY A 218 -26.56 9.18 -14.39
N VAL A 219 -25.49 9.52 -13.65
CA VAL A 219 -25.33 10.86 -13.06
C VAL A 219 -25.20 11.92 -14.15
N ASP A 220 -25.88 13.05 -13.95
CA ASP A 220 -25.71 14.26 -14.75
C ASP A 220 -24.31 14.84 -14.55
N TRP A 221 -23.38 14.48 -15.45
CA TRP A 221 -21.98 14.86 -15.33
C TRP A 221 -21.78 16.38 -15.37
N LEU A 222 -21.15 16.93 -14.34
CA LEU A 222 -20.94 18.38 -14.23
C LEU A 222 -19.71 18.83 -15.06
N PRO A 223 -19.72 20.07 -15.58
CA PRO A 223 -18.53 20.65 -16.19
C PRO A 223 -17.47 20.94 -15.13
N GLY A 224 -16.19 20.90 -15.52
CA GLY A 224 -15.04 21.16 -14.65
C GLY A 224 -14.23 19.90 -14.35
N GLU A 225 -13.18 20.07 -13.55
CA GLU A 225 -12.32 19.00 -13.06
C GLU A 225 -12.99 18.26 -11.90
N ALA A 226 -13.17 16.94 -12.08
CA ALA A 226 -13.87 16.10 -11.12
C ALA A 226 -12.87 15.25 -10.34
N PHE A 227 -13.05 15.13 -9.02
CA PHE A 227 -12.43 14.05 -8.25
C PHE A 227 -13.44 12.93 -8.01
N ALA A 228 -13.08 11.69 -8.37
CA ALA A 228 -13.94 10.53 -8.18
C ALA A 228 -13.39 9.62 -7.06
N TRP A 229 -14.12 9.53 -5.95
CA TRP A 229 -13.88 8.56 -4.89
C TRP A 229 -14.95 7.46 -4.94
N VAL A 230 -14.53 6.20 -5.10
CA VAL A 230 -15.42 5.05 -5.21
C VAL A 230 -14.97 3.91 -4.32
N ALA A 231 -15.87 3.35 -3.51
CA ALA A 231 -15.56 2.16 -2.72
C ALA A 231 -16.73 1.18 -2.65
N GLY A 232 -16.44 -0.11 -2.51
CA GLY A 232 -17.47 -1.15 -2.38
C GLY A 232 -16.96 -2.54 -2.72
N GLU A 233 -17.86 -3.43 -3.12
CA GLU A 233 -17.52 -4.78 -3.55
C GLU A 233 -16.58 -4.73 -4.78
N ALA A 234 -15.41 -5.37 -4.65
CA ALA A 234 -14.28 -5.14 -5.57
C ALA A 234 -14.59 -5.48 -7.04
N LEU A 235 -15.44 -6.47 -7.31
CA LEU A 235 -15.80 -6.87 -8.67
C LEU A 235 -16.89 -5.95 -9.24
N SER A 236 -17.81 -5.52 -8.38
CA SER A 236 -18.96 -4.69 -8.74
C SER A 236 -18.54 -3.30 -9.16
N ILE A 237 -17.54 -2.69 -8.50
CA ILE A 237 -17.06 -1.34 -8.84
C ILE A 237 -16.04 -1.32 -10.00
N LYS A 238 -15.54 -2.48 -10.43
CA LYS A 238 -14.50 -2.59 -11.47
C LYS A 238 -14.83 -1.85 -12.78
N PRO A 239 -16.07 -1.93 -13.34
CA PRO A 239 -16.39 -1.24 -14.59
C PRO A 239 -16.27 0.29 -14.50
N LEU A 240 -16.39 0.87 -13.31
CA LEU A 240 -16.32 2.31 -13.10
C LEU A 240 -14.91 2.87 -13.36
N ARG A 241 -13.86 2.09 -13.06
CA ARG A 241 -12.48 2.51 -13.32
C ARG A 241 -12.23 2.77 -14.81
N ARG A 242 -12.63 1.81 -15.66
CA ARG A 242 -12.52 1.93 -17.13
C ARG A 242 -13.38 3.09 -17.63
N TRP A 243 -14.62 3.19 -17.15
CA TRP A 243 -15.56 4.22 -17.59
C TRP A 243 -15.11 5.65 -17.24
N LEU A 244 -14.63 5.88 -16.01
CA LEU A 244 -14.13 7.19 -15.58
C LEU A 244 -12.94 7.65 -16.44
N ARG A 245 -11.99 6.76 -16.69
CA ARG A 245 -10.81 7.06 -17.52
C ARG A 245 -11.17 7.27 -18.99
N GLU A 246 -11.86 6.32 -19.61
CA GLU A 246 -12.02 6.28 -21.08
C GLU A 246 -13.20 7.10 -21.58
N LYS A 247 -14.26 7.26 -20.79
CA LYS A 247 -15.49 7.95 -21.20
C LYS A 247 -15.63 9.33 -20.59
N ARG A 248 -15.03 9.57 -19.42
CA ARG A 248 -15.07 10.87 -18.72
C ARG A 248 -13.75 11.60 -18.66
N GLY A 249 -12.64 10.95 -19.02
CA GLY A 249 -11.32 11.58 -19.04
C GLY A 249 -10.79 11.95 -17.66
N VAL A 250 -11.34 11.36 -16.59
CA VAL A 250 -10.82 11.59 -15.24
C VAL A 250 -9.48 10.87 -15.13
N THR A 251 -8.44 11.64 -14.81
CA THR A 251 -7.08 11.12 -14.73
C THR A 251 -6.89 10.29 -13.46
N ARG A 252 -5.78 9.54 -13.41
CA ARG A 252 -5.46 8.69 -12.26
C ARG A 252 -5.25 9.52 -10.99
N GLU A 253 -4.68 10.72 -11.11
CA GLU A 253 -4.49 11.67 -9.99
C GLU A 253 -5.83 12.10 -9.37
N HIS A 254 -6.90 12.13 -10.16
CA HIS A 254 -8.23 12.58 -9.74
C HIS A 254 -9.20 11.43 -9.46
N THR A 255 -8.67 10.22 -9.26
CA THR A 255 -9.48 9.03 -9.03
C THR A 255 -8.93 8.21 -7.87
N ASP A 256 -9.81 7.82 -6.94
CA ASP A 256 -9.51 6.88 -5.85
C ASP A 256 -10.61 5.81 -5.83
N ILE A 257 -10.26 4.58 -6.26
CA ILE A 257 -11.22 3.47 -6.37
C ILE A 257 -10.70 2.28 -5.57
N SER A 258 -11.39 1.95 -4.49
CA SER A 258 -10.95 0.99 -3.49
C SER A 258 -11.98 -0.12 -3.26
N GLY A 259 -11.59 -1.38 -3.52
CA GLY A 259 -12.43 -2.54 -3.19
C GLY A 259 -12.39 -2.83 -1.70
N TYR A 260 -13.46 -2.49 -0.97
CA TYR A 260 -13.54 -2.63 0.49
C TYR A 260 -13.74 -4.08 0.93
N TRP A 261 -14.49 -4.84 0.14
CA TRP A 261 -14.79 -6.22 0.44
C TRP A 261 -14.96 -7.04 -0.84
N ARG A 262 -15.04 -8.35 -0.68
CA ARG A 262 -15.31 -9.31 -1.76
C ARG A 262 -16.36 -10.29 -1.29
N ARG A 263 -17.34 -10.55 -2.14
CA ARG A 263 -18.36 -11.55 -1.85
C ARG A 263 -17.76 -12.94 -2.02
N ARG A 264 -17.46 -13.62 -0.90
CA ARG A 264 -17.07 -15.03 -0.90
C ARG A 264 -18.30 -15.93 -0.83
N ASN A 265 -18.35 -16.99 -1.65
CA ASN A 265 -19.32 -18.06 -1.47
C ASN A 265 -18.98 -18.85 -0.19
N VAL A 266 -19.62 -18.54 0.92
CA VAL A 266 -19.54 -19.37 2.12
C VAL A 266 -20.40 -20.60 1.88
N VAL A 267 -19.76 -21.73 1.56
CA VAL A 267 -20.42 -23.04 1.60
C VAL A 267 -20.71 -23.33 3.07
N SER A 268 -21.95 -23.12 3.50
CA SER A 268 -22.42 -23.65 4.78
C SER A 268 -22.44 -25.16 4.69
N VAL A 269 -21.50 -25.83 5.36
CA VAL A 269 -21.59 -27.28 5.56
C VAL A 269 -22.77 -27.52 6.50
N ALA A 270 -23.82 -28.14 5.96
CA ALA A 270 -24.95 -28.59 6.77
C ALA A 270 -24.48 -29.67 7.76
N ASP A 271 -25.03 -29.60 8.96
CA ASP A 271 -24.94 -30.57 10.08
C ASP A 271 -23.81 -30.38 11.12
N SER A 272 -23.63 -29.16 11.63
CA SER A 272 -23.60 -28.84 13.09
C SER A 272 -23.33 -27.34 13.30
N PRO A 273 -24.13 -26.57 14.09
CA PRO A 273 -24.02 -25.11 14.13
C PRO A 273 -22.94 -24.55 15.06
N ASP A 274 -22.20 -25.38 15.80
CA ASP A 274 -21.24 -24.90 16.79
C ASP A 274 -19.95 -25.72 16.73
N VAL A 275 -18.82 -25.01 16.61
CA VAL A 275 -17.43 -25.48 16.58
C VAL A 275 -16.93 -25.96 15.21
N VAL A 276 -16.33 -25.04 14.45
CA VAL A 276 -15.28 -25.40 13.49
C VAL A 276 -13.97 -25.38 14.27
N ASP A 277 -13.35 -26.53 14.46
CA ASP A 277 -11.96 -26.59 14.94
C ASP A 277 -11.06 -26.08 13.81
N VAL A 278 -10.78 -24.78 13.84
CA VAL A 278 -9.93 -24.10 12.86
C VAL A 278 -8.43 -24.35 13.12
N GLY A 279 -8.08 -25.12 14.16
CA GLY A 279 -6.70 -25.26 14.65
C GLY A 279 -6.01 -26.61 14.40
N ALA A 280 -6.70 -27.62 13.83
CA ALA A 280 -6.18 -29.00 13.87
C ALA A 280 -5.62 -29.59 12.56
N THR A 281 -5.57 -28.87 11.43
CA THR A 281 -4.89 -29.39 10.23
C THR A 281 -4.15 -28.30 9.47
N GLY A 282 -3.00 -27.86 10.01
CA GLY A 282 -1.97 -27.26 9.16
C GLY A 282 -1.48 -28.30 8.13
N PRO A 283 -0.94 -27.87 6.97
CA PRO A 283 -0.38 -28.79 6.00
C PRO A 283 0.68 -29.67 6.66
N SER A 284 0.74 -30.95 6.28
CA SER A 284 1.85 -31.82 6.72
C SER A 284 3.18 -31.18 6.37
N ALA A 285 4.27 -31.54 7.07
CA ALA A 285 5.59 -31.01 6.72
C ALA A 285 5.96 -31.25 5.24
N GLU A 286 5.47 -32.35 4.67
CA GLU A 286 5.59 -32.66 3.24
C GLU A 286 4.75 -31.73 2.36
N ALA A 287 3.49 -31.45 2.72
CA ALA A 287 2.63 -30.52 1.99
C ALA A 287 3.18 -29.08 2.05
N ARG A 288 3.66 -28.66 3.21
CA ARG A 288 4.33 -27.36 3.38
C ARG A 288 5.61 -27.29 2.53
N LEU A 289 6.42 -28.34 2.51
CA LEU A 289 7.62 -28.38 1.66
C LEU A 289 7.26 -28.36 0.17
N HIS A 290 6.19 -29.05 -0.23
CA HIS A 290 5.70 -29.01 -1.59
C HIS A 290 5.28 -27.58 -1.98
N GLU A 291 4.50 -26.90 -1.14
CA GLU A 291 4.12 -25.50 -1.37
C GLU A 291 5.34 -24.58 -1.50
N LEU A 292 6.33 -24.71 -0.62
CA LEU A 292 7.58 -23.92 -0.66
C LEU A 292 8.45 -24.18 -1.89
N THR A 293 8.26 -25.31 -2.59
CA THR A 293 9.10 -25.71 -3.72
C THR A 293 8.40 -25.61 -5.07
N GLU A 294 7.11 -25.25 -5.10
CA GLU A 294 6.29 -25.23 -6.30
C GLU A 294 6.35 -23.87 -7.00
N LEU A 295 7.22 -23.75 -8.02
CA LEU A 295 7.44 -22.50 -8.76
C LEU A 295 6.48 -22.30 -9.93
N ALA A 296 5.93 -23.38 -10.49
CA ALA A 296 5.19 -23.30 -11.75
C ALA A 296 3.96 -22.37 -11.69
N PRO A 297 3.12 -22.39 -10.64
CA PRO A 297 1.97 -21.49 -10.54
C PRO A 297 2.38 -20.02 -10.53
N ALA A 298 3.43 -19.67 -9.78
CA ALA A 298 3.94 -18.30 -9.69
C ALA A 298 4.41 -17.79 -11.05
N LEU A 299 5.18 -18.60 -11.79
CA LEU A 299 5.67 -18.25 -13.13
C LEU A 299 4.53 -18.17 -14.15
N LEU A 300 3.54 -19.05 -14.06
CA LEU A 300 2.35 -19.03 -14.93
C LEU A 300 1.55 -17.74 -14.75
N VAL A 301 1.28 -17.35 -13.50
CA VAL A 301 0.53 -16.12 -13.17
C VAL A 301 1.28 -14.89 -13.67
N ARG A 302 2.58 -14.79 -13.39
CA ARG A 302 3.43 -13.67 -13.85
C ARG A 302 3.48 -13.59 -15.38
N THR A 303 3.64 -14.73 -16.06
CA THR A 303 3.62 -14.79 -17.53
C THR A 303 2.28 -14.33 -18.08
N ALA A 304 1.16 -14.79 -17.50
CA ALA A 304 -0.17 -14.39 -17.94
C ALA A 304 -0.46 -12.90 -17.71
N CYS A 305 0.05 -12.32 -16.61
CA CYS A 305 -0.02 -10.89 -16.35
C CYS A 305 0.81 -10.10 -17.37
N ALA A 306 2.07 -10.50 -17.60
CA ALA A 306 2.96 -9.85 -18.56
C ALA A 306 2.42 -9.87 -20.00
N LEU A 307 1.74 -10.95 -20.38
CA LEU A 307 1.05 -11.07 -21.66
C LEU A 307 -0.29 -10.32 -21.70
N GLY A 308 -0.83 -9.85 -20.57
CA GLY A 308 -2.13 -9.18 -20.52
C GLY A 308 -3.33 -10.12 -20.68
N VAL A 309 -3.17 -11.42 -20.41
CA VAL A 309 -4.21 -12.44 -20.61
C VAL A 309 -5.52 -12.05 -19.92
N PHE A 310 -5.45 -11.66 -18.66
CA PHE A 310 -6.63 -11.38 -17.84
C PHE A 310 -7.37 -10.11 -18.30
N SER A 311 -6.63 -9.06 -18.65
CA SER A 311 -7.21 -7.83 -19.24
C SER A 311 -7.93 -8.16 -20.54
N HIS A 312 -7.28 -8.93 -21.43
CA HIS A 312 -7.87 -9.24 -22.73
C HIS A 312 -9.11 -10.14 -22.64
N VAL A 313 -9.14 -11.09 -21.71
CA VAL A 313 -10.36 -11.89 -21.47
C VAL A 313 -11.48 -10.98 -20.91
N ASP A 314 -11.17 -10.06 -19.99
CA ASP A 314 -12.12 -9.07 -19.48
C ASP A 314 -12.62 -8.10 -20.57
N ASP A 315 -11.79 -7.80 -21.55
CA ASP A 315 -12.11 -6.96 -22.71
C ASP A 315 -12.88 -7.72 -23.81
N GLY A 316 -13.16 -9.02 -23.61
CA GLY A 316 -14.02 -9.81 -24.49
C GLY A 316 -13.30 -10.81 -25.40
N ALA A 317 -12.02 -11.11 -25.17
CA ALA A 317 -11.32 -12.21 -25.84
C ALA A 317 -11.73 -13.59 -25.29
N THR A 318 -13.00 -13.95 -25.46
CA THR A 318 -13.67 -15.08 -24.78
C THR A 318 -13.48 -16.44 -25.48
N SER A 319 -12.42 -16.63 -26.26
CA SER A 319 -12.06 -17.92 -26.86
C SER A 319 -10.56 -18.04 -27.10
N VAL A 320 -10.02 -19.26 -27.15
CA VAL A 320 -8.59 -19.48 -27.42
C VAL A 320 -8.14 -18.83 -28.74
N PRO A 321 -8.87 -18.94 -29.88
CA PRO A 321 -8.50 -18.25 -31.11
C PRO A 321 -8.56 -16.72 -31.00
N ALA A 322 -9.51 -16.18 -30.24
CA ALA A 322 -9.61 -14.72 -30.02
C ALA A 322 -8.45 -14.22 -29.16
N LEU A 323 -8.15 -14.93 -28.08
CA LEU A 323 -7.05 -14.62 -27.17
C LEU A 323 -5.70 -14.74 -27.88
N ALA A 324 -5.48 -15.81 -28.65
CA ALA A 324 -4.25 -16.00 -29.42
C ALA A 324 -4.00 -14.84 -30.39
N ARG A 325 -5.06 -14.32 -31.03
CA ARG A 325 -4.98 -13.19 -31.95
C ARG A 325 -4.59 -11.89 -31.27
N VAL A 326 -5.18 -11.58 -30.10
CA VAL A 326 -4.87 -10.33 -29.38
C VAL A 326 -3.50 -10.38 -28.71
N LEU A 327 -3.05 -11.58 -28.30
CA LEU A 327 -1.71 -11.80 -27.73
C LEU A 327 -0.60 -11.92 -28.78
N ASP A 328 -0.94 -12.03 -30.07
CA ASP A 328 -0.02 -12.38 -31.16
C ASP A 328 0.79 -13.67 -30.88
N LEU A 329 0.09 -14.71 -30.39
CA LEU A 329 0.68 -16.01 -30.06
C LEU A 329 0.09 -17.14 -30.91
N PRO A 330 0.82 -18.24 -31.12
CA PRO A 330 0.26 -19.43 -31.73
C PRO A 330 -0.95 -19.94 -30.92
N GLU A 331 -2.04 -20.27 -31.60
CA GLU A 331 -3.26 -20.79 -30.96
C GLU A 331 -2.98 -22.06 -30.13
N THR A 332 -2.08 -22.92 -30.63
CA THR A 332 -1.66 -24.14 -29.94
C THR A 332 -0.95 -23.86 -28.61
N SER A 333 -0.10 -22.82 -28.55
CA SER A 333 0.57 -22.38 -27.32
C SER A 333 -0.41 -21.69 -26.38
N THR A 334 -1.27 -20.82 -26.92
CA THR A 334 -2.31 -20.13 -26.15
C THR A 334 -3.26 -21.13 -25.49
N GLY A 335 -3.67 -22.18 -26.20
CA GLY A 335 -4.52 -23.23 -25.63
C GLY A 335 -3.85 -24.00 -24.49
N ARG A 336 -2.52 -24.17 -24.51
CA ARG A 336 -1.77 -24.77 -23.38
C ARG A 336 -1.77 -23.85 -22.16
N LEU A 337 -1.53 -22.55 -22.38
CA LEU A 337 -1.57 -21.55 -21.32
C LEU A 337 -2.97 -21.45 -20.69
N VAL A 338 -4.02 -21.36 -21.50
CA VAL A 338 -5.42 -21.34 -21.02
C VAL A 338 -5.73 -22.58 -20.17
N ARG A 339 -5.30 -23.77 -20.60
CA ARG A 339 -5.49 -25.01 -19.81
C ARG A 339 -4.80 -24.93 -18.46
N ALA A 340 -3.57 -24.43 -18.41
CA ALA A 340 -2.83 -24.28 -17.16
C ALA A 340 -3.52 -23.28 -16.22
N LEU A 341 -3.95 -22.13 -16.74
CA LEU A 341 -4.66 -21.11 -15.96
C LEU A 341 -6.01 -21.59 -15.42
N ARG A 342 -6.73 -22.45 -16.17
CA ARG A 342 -7.97 -23.10 -15.68
C ARG A 342 -7.71 -24.06 -14.52
N VAL A 343 -6.62 -24.84 -14.57
CA VAL A 343 -6.24 -25.76 -13.48
C VAL A 343 -5.96 -25.00 -12.18
N HIS A 344 -5.44 -23.78 -12.27
CA HIS A 344 -5.19 -22.90 -11.13
C HIS A 344 -6.37 -22.01 -10.76
N ASP A 345 -7.57 -22.27 -11.29
CA ASP A 345 -8.78 -21.49 -11.05
C ASP A 345 -8.59 -19.98 -11.30
N LEU A 346 -7.95 -19.63 -12.42
CA LEU A 346 -7.75 -18.24 -12.87
C LEU A 346 -8.62 -17.90 -14.09
N LEU A 347 -9.05 -18.92 -14.85
CA LEU A 347 -9.95 -18.78 -16.00
C LEU A 347 -11.08 -19.80 -15.89
N THR A 348 -12.23 -19.48 -16.48
CA THR A 348 -13.44 -20.31 -16.51
C THR A 348 -13.82 -20.70 -17.94
N GLY A 349 -14.88 -21.52 -18.08
CA GLY A 349 -15.34 -22.10 -19.34
C GLY A 349 -14.67 -23.45 -19.63
N ASP A 350 -15.31 -24.28 -20.44
CA ASP A 350 -14.78 -25.55 -20.95
C ASP A 350 -14.49 -25.42 -22.45
N ASP A 351 -14.52 -26.51 -23.21
CA ASP A 351 -14.27 -26.50 -24.66
C ASP A 351 -15.49 -25.96 -25.46
N ASP A 352 -16.69 -26.00 -24.88
CA ASP A 352 -17.95 -25.58 -25.52
C ASP A 352 -18.47 -24.24 -24.96
N ALA A 353 -17.99 -23.80 -23.79
CA ALA A 353 -18.34 -22.54 -23.16
C ALA A 353 -17.31 -21.43 -23.44
N ALA A 354 -17.81 -20.18 -23.45
CA ALA A 354 -16.97 -19.00 -23.59
C ALA A 354 -15.93 -18.92 -22.46
N LEU A 355 -14.69 -18.58 -22.83
CA LEU A 355 -13.62 -18.32 -21.87
C LEU A 355 -13.99 -17.10 -21.03
N GLY A 356 -13.92 -17.24 -19.71
CA GLY A 356 -14.15 -16.16 -18.75
C GLY A 356 -13.05 -16.10 -17.70
N LEU A 357 -13.15 -15.13 -16.80
CA LEU A 357 -12.32 -15.05 -15.61
C LEU A 357 -13.00 -15.81 -14.46
N SER A 358 -12.21 -16.44 -13.59
CA SER A 358 -12.69 -16.91 -12.29
C SER A 358 -12.74 -15.75 -11.29
N GLU A 359 -13.21 -16.01 -10.06
CA GLU A 359 -13.14 -15.03 -8.96
C GLU A 359 -11.70 -14.51 -8.76
N THR A 360 -10.72 -15.42 -8.77
CA THR A 360 -9.30 -15.09 -8.63
C THR A 360 -8.75 -14.38 -9.86
N GLY A 361 -9.14 -14.80 -11.07
CA GLY A 361 -8.70 -14.21 -12.33
C GLY A 361 -9.09 -12.74 -12.51
N VAL A 362 -10.26 -12.34 -11.99
CA VAL A 362 -10.71 -10.94 -12.08
C VAL A 362 -9.77 -9.98 -11.35
N LEU A 363 -9.09 -10.43 -10.30
CA LEU A 363 -8.13 -9.63 -9.53
C LEU A 363 -6.94 -9.17 -10.37
N LEU A 364 -6.64 -9.91 -11.44
CA LEU A 364 -5.48 -9.70 -12.31
C LEU A 364 -5.83 -8.97 -13.60
N ALA A 365 -7.10 -8.60 -13.79
CA ALA A 365 -7.59 -8.04 -15.04
C ALA A 365 -7.40 -6.52 -15.17
N ASP A 366 -7.18 -5.82 -14.06
CA ASP A 366 -6.81 -4.40 -14.10
C ASP A 366 -5.28 -4.26 -14.10
N PRO A 367 -4.65 -3.91 -15.24
CA PRO A 367 -3.20 -3.78 -15.34
C PRO A 367 -2.65 -2.65 -14.47
N ASP A 368 -3.49 -1.69 -14.09
CA ASP A 368 -3.09 -0.57 -13.23
C ASP A 368 -3.19 -0.88 -11.74
N SER A 369 -3.76 -2.02 -11.36
CA SER A 369 -3.87 -2.42 -9.97
C SER A 369 -2.50 -2.71 -9.36
N ARG A 370 -2.35 -2.40 -8.07
CA ARG A 370 -1.13 -2.69 -7.29
C ARG A 370 -0.70 -4.16 -7.40
N LEU A 371 -1.66 -5.08 -7.33
CA LEU A 371 -1.40 -6.51 -7.43
C LEU A 371 -0.75 -6.85 -8.78
N VAL A 372 -1.29 -6.36 -9.89
CA VAL A 372 -0.71 -6.66 -11.22
C VAL A 372 0.65 -5.99 -11.40
N ARG A 373 0.85 -4.77 -10.87
CA ARG A 373 2.15 -4.09 -10.90
C ARG A 373 3.25 -4.85 -10.13
N SER A 374 2.92 -5.46 -8.99
CA SER A 374 3.84 -6.38 -8.27
C SER A 374 4.17 -7.67 -9.03
N LEU A 375 3.44 -7.94 -10.11
CA LEU A 375 3.64 -9.08 -11.01
C LEU A 375 4.21 -8.66 -12.38
N SER A 376 4.69 -7.41 -12.49
CA SER A 376 5.28 -6.86 -13.71
C SER A 376 6.52 -7.66 -14.18
N PRO A 377 6.93 -7.50 -15.46
CA PRO A 377 8.21 -8.02 -15.95
C PRO A 377 9.40 -7.63 -15.06
N ALA A 378 9.51 -6.36 -14.66
CA ALA A 378 10.58 -5.90 -13.76
C ALA A 378 10.56 -6.62 -12.41
N ALA A 379 9.39 -6.70 -11.75
CA ALA A 379 9.24 -7.43 -10.50
C ALA A 379 9.57 -8.93 -10.68
N THR A 380 9.22 -9.52 -11.82
CA THR A 380 9.49 -10.93 -12.13
C THR A 380 10.98 -11.20 -12.30
N VAL A 381 11.72 -10.33 -12.99
CA VAL A 381 13.19 -10.46 -13.10
C VAL A 381 13.84 -10.36 -11.72
N ARG A 382 13.35 -9.45 -10.86
CA ARG A 382 13.81 -9.33 -9.46
C ARG A 382 13.56 -10.61 -8.65
N GLU A 383 12.41 -11.25 -8.80
CA GLU A 383 12.18 -12.55 -8.14
C GLU A 383 13.13 -13.64 -8.65
N LEU A 384 13.31 -13.68 -9.97
CA LEU A 384 14.15 -14.71 -10.60
C LEU A 384 15.64 -14.55 -10.29
N SER A 385 16.10 -13.40 -9.78
CA SER A 385 17.49 -13.24 -9.33
C SER A 385 17.86 -14.22 -8.21
N LEU A 386 16.87 -14.68 -7.42
CA LEU A 386 17.06 -15.70 -6.38
C LEU A 386 17.48 -17.06 -6.96
N ALA A 387 17.27 -17.32 -8.26
CA ALA A 387 17.81 -18.51 -8.92
C ALA A 387 19.35 -18.55 -8.92
N GLY A 388 20.03 -17.41 -8.71
CA GLY A 388 21.48 -17.32 -8.55
C GLY A 388 21.95 -17.19 -7.09
N LEU A 389 21.07 -17.42 -6.11
CA LEU A 389 21.38 -17.19 -4.69
C LEU A 389 22.57 -18.02 -4.18
N ASP A 390 22.75 -19.25 -4.69
CA ASP A 390 23.90 -20.09 -4.36
C ASP A 390 25.24 -19.41 -4.68
N ARG A 391 25.32 -18.77 -5.85
CA ARG A 391 26.49 -18.01 -6.30
C ARG A 391 26.63 -16.71 -5.52
N ALA A 392 25.52 -16.00 -5.30
CA ALA A 392 25.54 -14.74 -4.54
C ALA A 392 26.01 -14.95 -3.10
N LEU A 393 25.56 -16.02 -2.44
CA LEU A 393 26.03 -16.42 -1.11
C LEU A 393 27.50 -16.83 -1.09
N ALA A 394 27.98 -17.48 -2.15
CA ALA A 394 29.38 -17.91 -2.23
C ALA A 394 30.35 -16.74 -2.45
N THR A 395 29.92 -15.68 -3.14
CA THR A 395 30.78 -14.54 -3.53
C THR A 395 30.54 -13.28 -2.69
N GLY A 396 29.36 -13.14 -2.09
CA GLY A 396 28.90 -11.89 -1.48
C GLY A 396 28.64 -10.77 -2.50
N ALA A 397 28.34 -11.12 -3.75
CA ALA A 397 28.19 -10.17 -4.85
C ALA A 397 26.95 -10.46 -5.70
N ALA A 398 26.50 -9.43 -6.44
CA ALA A 398 25.42 -9.53 -7.40
C ALA A 398 25.66 -10.65 -8.43
N VAL A 399 24.57 -11.19 -8.97
CA VAL A 399 24.57 -12.25 -9.97
C VAL A 399 23.83 -11.82 -11.24
N PRO A 400 24.13 -12.43 -12.39
CA PRO A 400 23.33 -12.23 -13.59
C PRO A 400 21.87 -12.60 -13.40
N VAL A 401 20.96 -11.80 -13.96
CA VAL A 401 19.50 -11.93 -13.82
C VAL A 401 18.81 -12.47 -15.07
N ASP A 402 19.57 -12.69 -16.15
CA ASP A 402 19.06 -13.23 -17.40
C ASP A 402 19.98 -14.30 -18.01
N THR A 403 19.56 -14.88 -19.14
CA THR A 403 20.29 -15.93 -19.84
C THR A 403 21.50 -15.44 -20.62
N ASP A 404 21.59 -14.13 -20.89
CA ASP A 404 22.71 -13.52 -21.62
C ASP A 404 23.86 -13.14 -20.67
N GLY A 405 23.67 -13.33 -19.36
CA GLY A 405 24.68 -13.06 -18.35
C GLY A 405 24.71 -11.62 -17.87
N ARG A 406 23.67 -10.82 -18.17
CA ARG A 406 23.58 -9.42 -17.79
C ARG A 406 23.14 -9.26 -16.34
N HIS A 407 23.67 -8.23 -15.69
CA HIS A 407 23.26 -7.83 -14.34
C HIS A 407 22.04 -6.89 -14.39
N TRP A 408 21.39 -6.71 -13.25
CA TRP A 408 20.17 -5.89 -13.13
C TRP A 408 20.34 -4.46 -13.69
N ASP A 409 21.42 -3.77 -13.30
CA ASP A 409 21.67 -2.39 -13.75
C ASP A 409 21.95 -2.31 -15.25
N GLU A 410 22.68 -3.30 -15.79
CA GLU A 410 22.92 -3.39 -17.23
C GLU A 410 21.62 -3.60 -17.99
N LEU A 411 20.74 -4.48 -17.49
CA LEU A 411 19.44 -4.75 -18.11
C LEU A 411 18.54 -3.51 -18.11
N CYS A 412 18.45 -2.81 -16.97
CA CYS A 412 17.67 -1.57 -16.87
C CYS A 412 18.23 -0.46 -17.76
N SER A 413 19.55 -0.38 -17.94
CA SER A 413 20.16 0.62 -18.83
C SER A 413 19.85 0.38 -20.32
N GLN A 414 19.48 -0.85 -20.70
CA GLN A 414 19.22 -1.26 -22.08
C GLN A 414 17.72 -1.38 -22.40
N ASP A 415 16.85 -1.51 -21.39
CA ASP A 415 15.40 -1.65 -21.54
C ASP A 415 14.67 -0.55 -20.74
N GLU A 416 14.27 0.51 -21.45
CA GLU A 416 13.58 1.66 -20.86
C GLU A 416 12.22 1.29 -20.25
N ALA A 417 11.52 0.29 -20.81
CA ALA A 417 10.23 -0.15 -20.29
C ALA A 417 10.40 -0.93 -18.99
N LEU A 418 11.41 -1.79 -18.91
CA LEU A 418 11.78 -2.50 -17.69
C LEU A 418 12.22 -1.54 -16.59
N ALA A 419 13.07 -0.57 -16.93
CA ALA A 419 13.53 0.46 -16.00
C ALA A 419 12.35 1.29 -15.45
N ALA A 420 11.43 1.72 -16.30
CA ALA A 420 10.25 2.47 -15.88
C ALA A 420 9.35 1.67 -14.91
N GLN A 421 9.21 0.35 -15.10
CA GLN A 421 8.46 -0.51 -14.18
C GLN A 421 9.16 -0.69 -12.84
N ALA A 422 10.49 -0.82 -12.83
CA ALA A 422 11.28 -0.88 -11.61
C ALA A 422 11.18 0.43 -10.82
N ASP A 423 11.29 1.56 -11.52
CA ASP A 423 11.14 2.89 -10.94
C ASP A 423 9.74 3.11 -10.33
N ASP A 424 8.69 2.62 -11.00
CA ASP A 424 7.32 2.68 -10.48
C ASP A 424 7.18 1.92 -9.15
N GLN A 425 7.86 0.78 -9.00
CA GLN A 425 7.87 0.01 -7.76
C GLN A 425 8.62 0.76 -6.65
N VAL A 426 9.81 1.29 -6.94
CA VAL A 426 10.58 2.12 -5.99
C VAL A 426 9.76 3.32 -5.53
N ALA A 427 9.10 4.01 -6.45
CA ALA A 427 8.25 5.16 -6.13
C ALA A 427 7.05 4.77 -5.26
N GLU A 428 6.45 3.60 -5.48
CA GLU A 428 5.35 3.07 -4.68
C GLU A 428 5.79 2.77 -3.24
N GLU A 429 6.97 2.18 -3.06
CA GLU A 429 7.55 1.91 -1.74
C GLU A 429 7.91 3.22 -1.01
N ALA A 430 8.58 4.15 -1.70
CA ALA A 430 8.96 5.46 -1.16
C ALA A 430 7.74 6.29 -0.70
N TRP A 431 6.59 6.14 -1.35
CA TRP A 431 5.37 6.86 -0.99
C TRP A 431 4.90 6.56 0.44
N PHE A 432 5.17 5.36 0.98
CA PHE A 432 4.78 4.99 2.35
C PHE A 432 5.63 5.68 3.42
N THR A 433 6.84 6.12 3.10
CA THR A 433 7.81 6.62 4.09
C THR A 433 8.15 8.09 3.88
N ALA A 434 8.17 8.57 2.63
CA ALA A 434 8.50 9.94 2.26
C ALA A 434 7.72 11.02 3.05
N PRO A 435 6.39 10.90 3.30
CA PRO A 435 5.65 11.89 4.07
C PRO A 435 6.15 12.09 5.51
N ALA A 436 6.73 11.07 6.13
CA ALA A 436 7.21 11.12 7.51
C ALA A 436 8.66 11.62 7.63
N VAL A 437 9.42 11.59 6.52
CA VAL A 437 10.85 11.97 6.51
C VAL A 437 11.10 13.40 6.99
N PRO A 438 10.37 14.45 6.56
CA PRO A 438 10.67 15.82 6.98
C PRO A 438 10.66 16.01 8.50
N ALA A 439 9.68 15.43 9.20
CA ALA A 439 9.58 15.50 10.65
C ALA A 439 10.58 14.57 11.36
N ALA A 440 10.79 13.35 10.84
CA ALA A 440 11.75 12.40 11.41
C ALA A 440 13.20 12.91 11.31
N VAL A 441 13.49 13.68 10.26
CA VAL A 441 14.80 14.29 10.02
C VAL A 441 14.89 15.71 10.59
N GLY A 442 13.78 16.41 10.82
CA GLY A 442 13.81 17.81 11.24
C GLY A 442 14.31 18.73 10.11
N LEU A 443 13.56 18.79 9.00
CA LEU A 443 13.91 19.58 7.81
C LEU A 443 13.33 21.00 7.84
N GLU A 444 12.58 21.40 8.86
CA GLU A 444 11.81 22.64 8.92
C GLU A 444 12.68 23.91 8.77
N GLU A 445 13.94 23.85 9.19
CA GLU A 445 14.91 24.94 9.08
C GLU A 445 15.85 24.80 7.87
N SER A 446 15.66 23.79 7.02
CA SER A 446 16.52 23.54 5.86
C SER A 446 16.13 24.41 4.67
N GLU A 447 17.10 25.13 4.09
CA GLU A 447 16.88 25.92 2.87
C GLU A 447 17.02 25.08 1.60
N THR A 448 18.04 24.21 1.55
CA THR A 448 18.30 23.32 0.41
C THR A 448 18.73 21.95 0.88
N VAL A 449 18.17 20.91 0.28
CA VAL A 449 18.42 19.51 0.63
C VAL A 449 18.71 18.72 -0.63
N VAL A 450 19.76 17.91 -0.59
CA VAL A 450 20.09 16.95 -1.65
C VAL A 450 19.44 15.61 -1.32
N PHE A 451 18.69 15.05 -2.25
CA PHE A 451 18.09 13.72 -2.18
C PHE A 451 18.80 12.82 -3.17
N ALA A 452 19.54 11.83 -2.67
CA ALA A 452 20.39 10.97 -3.49
C ALA A 452 20.02 9.50 -3.35
N GLY A 453 19.74 8.83 -4.47
CA GLY A 453 19.38 7.41 -4.53
C GLY A 453 17.93 7.13 -4.94
N PRO A 454 17.47 5.86 -4.81
CA PRO A 454 16.17 5.41 -5.29
C PRO A 454 15.00 6.22 -4.73
N GLY A 455 14.06 6.62 -5.60
CA GLY A 455 12.86 7.36 -5.23
C GLY A 455 13.08 8.82 -4.86
N CYS A 456 14.27 9.40 -5.16
CA CYS A 456 14.63 10.78 -4.79
C CYS A 456 13.58 11.84 -5.11
N GLY A 457 12.89 11.72 -6.24
CA GLY A 457 11.80 12.63 -6.63
C GLY A 457 10.61 12.61 -5.68
N VAL A 458 10.21 11.42 -5.21
CA VAL A 458 9.09 11.25 -4.27
C VAL A 458 9.42 11.88 -2.92
N TYR A 459 10.61 11.60 -2.38
CA TYR A 459 11.06 12.21 -1.13
C TYR A 459 11.20 13.73 -1.23
N ALA A 460 11.73 14.25 -2.34
CA ALA A 460 11.85 15.68 -2.56
C ALA A 460 10.49 16.38 -2.67
N GLU A 461 9.55 15.81 -3.44
CA GLU A 461 8.18 16.33 -3.59
C GLU A 461 7.47 16.40 -2.23
N GLU A 462 7.51 15.33 -1.43
CA GLU A 462 6.85 15.29 -0.12
C GLU A 462 7.51 16.21 0.91
N ALA A 463 8.84 16.40 0.83
CA ALA A 463 9.56 17.34 1.67
C ALA A 463 9.22 18.79 1.33
N MET A 464 9.25 19.17 0.04
CA MET A 464 8.88 20.53 -0.40
C MET A 464 7.40 20.84 -0.16
N ARG A 465 6.53 19.82 -0.16
CA ARG A 465 5.12 19.99 0.20
C ARG A 465 4.95 20.43 1.67
N ARG A 466 5.77 19.90 2.58
CA ARG A 466 5.65 20.10 4.03
C ARG A 466 6.52 21.21 4.59
N VAL A 467 7.60 21.55 3.90
CA VAL A 467 8.56 22.58 4.31
C VAL A 467 8.50 23.73 3.30
N PRO A 468 7.68 24.78 3.56
CA PRO A 468 7.54 25.90 2.65
C PRO A 468 8.88 26.59 2.38
N GLY A 469 9.21 26.78 1.10
CA GLY A 469 10.45 27.43 0.66
C GLY A 469 11.67 26.51 0.55
N LEU A 470 11.54 25.23 0.91
CA LEU A 470 12.60 24.24 0.70
C LEU A 470 12.91 24.08 -0.80
N ARG A 471 14.21 24.08 -1.15
CA ARG A 471 14.71 23.75 -2.49
C ARG A 471 15.31 22.35 -2.48
N ALA A 472 15.11 21.59 -3.55
CA ALA A 472 15.61 20.24 -3.65
C ALA A 472 16.68 20.11 -4.74
N VAL A 473 17.67 19.25 -4.49
CA VAL A 473 18.59 18.75 -5.53
C VAL A 473 18.36 17.25 -5.65
N LEU A 474 17.98 16.78 -6.84
CA LEU A 474 17.89 15.35 -7.14
C LEU A 474 19.25 14.88 -7.65
N ALA A 475 19.89 13.97 -6.91
CA ALA A 475 21.20 13.43 -7.24
C ALA A 475 21.14 11.92 -7.52
N GLY A 476 21.79 11.48 -8.58
CA GLY A 476 21.83 10.06 -8.97
C GLY A 476 22.16 9.90 -10.45
N SER A 477 22.03 8.69 -10.97
CA SER A 477 22.23 8.40 -12.39
C SER A 477 21.28 9.23 -13.27
N ASP A 478 21.57 9.34 -14.57
CA ASP A 478 20.70 10.08 -15.49
C ASP A 478 19.26 9.52 -15.50
N ALA A 479 19.12 8.19 -15.35
CA ALA A 479 17.83 7.53 -15.25
C ALA A 479 17.07 7.93 -13.97
N GLU A 480 17.71 7.82 -12.81
CA GLU A 480 17.11 8.17 -11.52
C GLU A 480 16.72 9.64 -11.45
N VAL A 481 17.56 10.55 -11.95
CA VAL A 481 17.30 11.99 -11.97
C VAL A 481 16.11 12.32 -12.87
N ARG A 482 16.09 11.75 -14.09
CA ARG A 482 14.99 11.94 -15.05
C ARG A 482 13.68 11.43 -14.48
N ARG A 483 13.71 10.25 -13.85
CA ARG A 483 12.56 9.68 -13.16
C ARG A 483 12.12 10.55 -11.99
N GLY A 484 13.05 10.96 -11.14
CA GLY A 484 12.77 11.79 -9.99
C GLY A 484 12.10 13.11 -10.37
N LEU A 485 12.53 13.76 -11.46
CA LEU A 485 11.86 14.95 -12.00
C LEU A 485 10.41 14.67 -12.44
N ALA A 486 10.12 13.48 -12.97
CA ALA A 486 8.78 13.08 -13.37
C ALA A 486 7.85 12.84 -12.16
N ASP A 487 8.41 12.51 -11.00
CA ASP A 487 7.67 12.33 -9.74
C ASP A 487 7.41 13.65 -8.99
N VAL A 488 8.15 14.72 -9.29
CA VAL A 488 7.89 16.07 -8.79
C VAL A 488 6.79 16.75 -9.59
N SER A 489 5.86 17.40 -8.89
CA SER A 489 4.76 18.18 -9.47
C SER A 489 5.25 19.36 -10.32
N GLY A 490 4.53 19.71 -11.38
CA GLY A 490 4.92 20.79 -12.30
C GLY A 490 5.17 22.13 -11.61
N VAL A 491 4.40 22.44 -10.56
CA VAL A 491 4.52 23.67 -9.76
C VAL A 491 5.84 23.69 -8.96
N ARG A 492 6.27 22.56 -8.40
CA ARG A 492 7.47 22.51 -7.55
C ARG A 492 8.77 22.31 -8.34
N ARG A 493 8.70 21.88 -9.62
CA ARG A 493 9.89 21.64 -10.46
C ARG A 493 10.81 22.85 -10.58
N GLU A 494 10.31 24.08 -10.48
CA GLU A 494 11.15 25.29 -10.52
C GLU A 494 12.07 25.46 -9.29
N HIS A 495 11.75 24.77 -8.19
CA HIS A 495 12.56 24.71 -6.97
C HIS A 495 13.48 23.49 -6.93
N VAL A 496 13.54 22.72 -8.02
CA VAL A 496 14.38 21.52 -8.14
C VAL A 496 15.56 21.78 -9.05
N GLN A 497 16.75 21.40 -8.56
CA GLN A 497 17.95 21.26 -9.37
C GLN A 497 18.28 19.77 -9.54
N THR A 498 19.06 19.45 -10.58
CA THR A 498 19.49 18.09 -10.84
C THR A 498 21.01 17.98 -10.81
N LEU A 499 21.50 16.85 -10.33
CA LEU A 499 22.91 16.49 -10.28
C LEU A 499 23.06 15.05 -10.78
N VAL A 500 23.50 14.88 -12.02
CA VAL A 500 23.77 13.54 -12.57
C VAL A 500 25.13 13.06 -12.05
N THR A 501 25.11 11.95 -11.32
CA THR A 501 26.29 11.31 -10.72
C THR A 501 26.07 9.80 -10.58
N GLU A 502 27.11 9.01 -10.82
CA GLU A 502 27.09 7.56 -10.56
C GLU A 502 27.37 7.22 -9.08
N ASP A 503 27.83 8.20 -8.30
CA ASP A 503 28.04 8.06 -6.85
C ASP A 503 27.12 9.03 -6.10
N PRO A 504 26.15 8.52 -5.31
CA PRO A 504 25.19 9.36 -4.59
C PRO A 504 25.85 10.23 -3.50
N ALA A 505 27.10 9.94 -3.11
CA ALA A 505 27.89 10.76 -2.19
C ALA A 505 28.75 11.82 -2.90
N ASP A 506 28.81 11.83 -4.23
CA ASP A 506 29.56 12.83 -5.02
C ASP A 506 28.73 14.10 -5.24
N VAL A 507 28.56 14.84 -4.16
CA VAL A 507 27.84 16.12 -4.11
C VAL A 507 28.82 17.29 -3.95
N PRO A 508 28.44 18.54 -4.32
CA PRO A 508 29.31 19.70 -4.17
C PRO A 508 29.79 19.90 -2.72
N ASP A 509 31.06 20.30 -2.57
CA ASP A 509 31.64 20.63 -1.26
C ASP A 509 30.85 21.76 -0.58
N GLY A 510 30.56 21.59 0.71
CA GLY A 510 29.79 22.56 1.49
C GLY A 510 28.27 22.39 1.36
N THR A 511 27.79 21.29 0.78
CA THR A 511 26.38 20.90 0.85
C THR A 511 25.92 20.86 2.31
N ALA A 512 24.82 21.54 2.64
CA ALA A 512 24.35 21.64 4.02
C ALA A 512 23.76 20.31 4.52
N THR A 513 22.81 19.74 3.77
CA THR A 513 22.09 18.53 4.13
C THR A 513 21.98 17.58 2.94
N LEU A 514 22.38 16.32 3.14
CA LEU A 514 22.24 15.21 2.19
C LEU A 514 21.40 14.11 2.83
N LEU A 515 20.30 13.73 2.16
CA LEU A 515 19.61 12.48 2.43
C LEU A 515 20.11 11.42 1.44
N LEU A 516 20.81 10.41 1.97
CA LEU A 516 21.16 9.19 1.25
C LEU A 516 20.00 8.21 1.38
N LEU A 517 19.32 7.94 0.27
CA LEU A 517 18.15 7.07 0.19
C LEU A 517 18.60 5.65 -0.13
N ASP A 518 18.37 4.76 0.82
CA ASP A 518 18.66 3.33 0.82
C ASP A 518 20.04 2.92 0.22
N PRO A 519 21.15 3.56 0.64
CA PRO A 519 22.47 3.31 0.07
C PRO A 519 22.97 1.87 0.29
N PHE A 520 22.40 1.15 1.27
CA PHE A 520 22.76 -0.22 1.56
C PHE A 520 22.17 -1.22 0.55
N GLY A 521 20.99 -0.91 -0.01
CA GLY A 521 20.35 -1.72 -1.04
C GLY A 521 20.92 -1.49 -2.45
N SER A 522 21.41 -0.28 -2.75
CA SER A 522 21.90 0.09 -4.08
C SER A 522 23.41 -0.08 -4.27
N THR A 523 24.18 -0.20 -3.17
CA THR A 523 25.64 -0.32 -3.22
C THR A 523 26.08 -1.68 -2.69
N PRO A 524 27.08 -2.35 -3.30
CA PRO A 524 27.65 -3.57 -2.75
C PRO A 524 28.19 -3.38 -1.33
N ALA A 525 28.08 -4.42 -0.49
CA ALA A 525 28.48 -4.37 0.93
C ALA A 525 29.94 -3.91 1.18
N ALA A 526 30.85 -4.16 0.25
CA ALA A 526 32.24 -3.72 0.32
C ALA A 526 32.42 -2.20 0.14
N GLY A 527 31.43 -1.52 -0.47
CA GLY A 527 31.48 -0.09 -0.81
C GLY A 527 30.87 0.83 0.25
N HIS A 528 30.04 0.32 1.18
CA HIS A 528 29.26 1.16 2.09
C HIS A 528 30.12 2.11 2.93
N ALA A 529 31.21 1.63 3.53
CA ALA A 529 32.06 2.47 4.38
C ALA A 529 32.70 3.62 3.57
N ALA A 530 33.18 3.35 2.36
CA ALA A 530 33.76 4.36 1.49
C ALA A 530 32.73 5.40 1.02
N LEU A 531 31.48 4.98 0.79
CA LEU A 531 30.37 5.86 0.46
C LEU A 531 30.03 6.79 1.63
N LEU A 532 29.91 6.25 2.85
CA LEU A 532 29.60 7.06 4.04
C LEU A 532 30.73 8.05 4.36
N ASP A 533 32.00 7.62 4.28
CA ASP A 533 33.17 8.49 4.49
C ASP A 533 33.19 9.67 3.50
N ARG A 534 32.98 9.41 2.20
CA ARG A 534 32.89 10.49 1.20
C ARG A 534 31.74 11.46 1.50
N ALA A 535 30.58 10.96 1.89
CA ALA A 535 29.42 11.80 2.17
C ALA A 535 29.70 12.77 3.33
N VAL A 536 30.24 12.28 4.46
CA VAL A 536 30.48 13.14 5.63
C VAL A 536 31.63 14.12 5.46
N GLN A 537 32.56 13.87 4.53
CA GLN A 537 33.68 14.78 4.24
C GLN A 537 33.23 16.04 3.49
N ARG A 538 32.12 15.95 2.74
CA ARG A 538 31.64 17.03 1.86
C ARG A 538 30.42 17.76 2.40
N VAL A 539 29.66 17.09 3.27
CA VAL A 539 28.33 17.53 3.71
C VAL A 539 28.33 17.85 5.20
N GLY A 540 27.69 18.96 5.58
CA GLY A 540 27.54 19.35 6.98
C GLY A 540 26.68 18.37 7.80
N ARG A 541 25.61 17.85 7.19
CA ARG A 541 24.67 16.90 7.80
C ARG A 541 24.29 15.80 6.81
N VAL A 542 24.66 14.55 7.13
CA VAL A 542 24.30 13.37 6.34
C VAL A 542 23.25 12.56 7.10
N VAL A 543 22.15 12.23 6.42
CA VAL A 543 21.10 11.39 6.97
C VAL A 543 20.84 10.23 6.02
N VAL A 544 20.97 9.02 6.52
CA VAL A 544 20.67 7.80 5.77
C VAL A 544 19.22 7.42 6.04
N ILE A 545 18.42 7.29 4.98
CA ILE A 545 17.07 6.75 5.03
C ILE A 545 17.12 5.32 4.53
N THR A 546 16.99 4.32 5.41
CA THR A 546 17.11 2.91 5.01
C THR A 546 16.28 2.01 5.90
N ALA A 547 15.89 0.85 5.38
CA ALA A 547 15.27 -0.21 6.18
C ALA A 547 16.31 -0.83 7.11
N LEU A 548 15.89 -1.24 8.31
CA LEU A 548 16.74 -1.99 9.24
C LEU A 548 16.04 -3.30 9.60
N VAL A 549 16.78 -4.39 9.51
CA VAL A 549 16.29 -5.73 9.85
C VAL A 549 16.68 -6.09 11.29
N ASP A 550 15.75 -6.69 12.04
CA ASP A 550 15.98 -7.22 13.38
C ASP A 550 15.96 -8.75 13.34
N THR A 551 17.11 -9.38 13.56
CA THR A 551 17.28 -10.83 13.45
C THR A 551 16.38 -11.66 14.36
N GLU A 552 15.75 -11.05 15.38
CA GLU A 552 14.83 -11.74 16.29
C GLU A 552 13.36 -11.59 15.89
N THR A 553 12.98 -10.52 15.20
CA THR A 553 11.57 -10.16 14.92
C THR A 553 11.25 -9.93 13.44
N SER A 554 12.20 -10.19 12.54
CA SER A 554 12.00 -10.06 11.08
C SER A 554 10.87 -10.94 10.59
N ASP A 555 10.10 -10.42 9.63
CA ASP A 555 9.13 -11.22 8.90
C ASP A 555 9.74 -11.85 7.63
N GLU A 556 8.94 -12.65 6.94
CA GLU A 556 9.36 -13.33 5.70
C GLU A 556 9.75 -12.34 4.60
N PHE A 557 9.06 -11.20 4.51
CA PHE A 557 9.33 -10.19 3.48
C PHE A 557 10.70 -9.52 3.68
N ASP A 558 11.05 -9.20 4.93
CA ASP A 558 12.34 -8.60 5.27
C ASP A 558 13.51 -9.51 4.85
N VAL A 559 13.42 -10.80 5.16
CA VAL A 559 14.49 -11.77 4.86
C VAL A 559 14.59 -12.05 3.37
N GLU A 560 13.45 -12.20 2.67
CA GLU A 560 13.45 -12.38 1.22
C GLU A 560 14.02 -11.17 0.48
N GLU A 561 13.68 -9.96 0.92
CA GLU A 561 14.17 -8.74 0.29
C GLU A 561 15.68 -8.53 0.52
N ASP A 562 16.21 -8.89 1.69
CA ASP A 562 17.66 -8.91 1.93
C ASP A 562 18.41 -9.86 0.96
N LEU A 563 17.88 -11.07 0.78
CA LEU A 563 18.45 -12.03 -0.18
C LEU A 563 18.32 -11.55 -1.63
N ARG A 564 17.23 -10.88 -2.00
CA ARG A 564 17.08 -10.25 -3.32
C ARG A 564 18.12 -9.14 -3.54
N ARG A 565 18.34 -8.27 -2.55
CA ARG A 565 19.37 -7.20 -2.64
C ARG A 565 20.76 -7.78 -2.83
N LEU A 566 21.09 -8.86 -2.11
CA LEU A 566 22.35 -9.58 -2.32
C LEU A 566 22.48 -10.06 -3.78
N CYS A 567 21.43 -10.66 -4.35
CA CYS A 567 21.45 -11.13 -5.74
C CYS A 567 21.50 -10.00 -6.78
N LEU A 568 20.78 -8.89 -6.55
CA LEU A 568 20.64 -7.82 -7.54
C LEU A 568 21.82 -6.86 -7.58
N SER A 569 22.28 -6.42 -6.40
CA SER A 569 23.31 -5.37 -6.25
C SER A 569 24.50 -5.80 -5.39
N GLY A 570 24.44 -6.95 -4.72
CA GLY A 570 25.38 -7.29 -3.65
C GLY A 570 25.21 -6.43 -2.40
N GLY A 571 24.07 -5.73 -2.31
CA GLY A 571 23.68 -4.93 -1.16
C GLY A 571 23.04 -5.77 -0.05
N GLU A 572 22.47 -5.07 0.94
CA GLU A 572 21.86 -5.68 2.13
C GLU A 572 20.72 -4.82 2.68
N ILE A 573 19.88 -5.41 3.54
CA ILE A 573 19.13 -4.70 4.59
C ILE A 573 19.97 -4.79 5.86
N PRO A 574 20.62 -3.70 6.30
CA PRO A 574 21.56 -3.79 7.40
C PRO A 574 20.83 -3.99 8.74
N THR A 575 21.40 -4.81 9.62
CA THR A 575 21.07 -4.76 11.05
C THR A 575 21.61 -3.46 11.67
N ARG A 576 21.05 -3.02 12.80
CA ARG A 576 21.60 -1.89 13.59
C ARG A 576 23.08 -2.07 13.93
N ARG A 577 23.48 -3.31 14.24
CA ARG A 577 24.87 -3.66 14.53
C ARG A 577 25.75 -3.52 13.28
N ARG A 578 25.27 -3.99 12.13
CA ARG A 578 25.97 -3.86 10.85
C ARG A 578 26.15 -2.41 10.46
N LEU A 579 25.08 -1.60 10.50
CA LEU A 579 25.15 -0.16 10.25
C LEU A 579 26.17 0.53 11.16
N SER A 580 26.14 0.23 12.46
CA SER A 580 27.10 0.81 13.42
C SER A 580 28.55 0.44 13.11
N SER A 581 28.79 -0.80 12.65
CA SER A 581 30.11 -1.26 12.22
C SER A 581 30.59 -0.50 10.98
N VAL A 582 29.72 -0.36 9.96
CA VAL A 582 30.06 0.37 8.72
C VAL A 582 30.35 1.84 9.01
N ALA A 583 29.56 2.46 9.89
CA ALA A 583 29.81 3.82 10.37
C ALA A 583 31.19 3.94 11.04
N ALA A 584 31.53 3.01 11.94
CA ALA A 584 32.83 3.01 12.59
C ALA A 584 33.99 2.83 11.59
N ASP A 585 33.86 1.93 10.61
CA ASP A 585 34.85 1.70 9.56
C ASP A 585 35.05 2.93 8.65
N ALA A 586 33.98 3.71 8.44
CA ALA A 586 34.01 4.99 7.73
C ALA A 586 34.53 6.16 8.60
N GLY A 587 34.86 5.95 9.88
CA GLY A 587 35.27 7.02 10.77
C GLY A 587 34.14 8.00 11.11
N VAL A 588 32.89 7.53 11.14
CA VAL A 588 31.70 8.33 11.44
C VAL A 588 30.93 7.78 12.65
N LEU A 589 30.23 8.67 13.35
CA LEU A 589 29.37 8.32 14.47
C LEU A 589 27.90 8.37 14.05
N VAL A 590 27.14 7.36 14.48
CA VAL A 590 25.67 7.41 14.46
C VAL A 590 25.22 8.36 15.56
N HIS A 591 24.72 9.54 15.16
CA HIS A 591 24.31 10.59 16.10
C HIS A 591 22.88 10.40 16.60
N ALA A 592 21.96 10.07 15.70
CA ALA A 592 20.55 9.86 16.01
C ALA A 592 19.95 8.78 15.09
N VAL A 593 18.94 8.07 15.59
CA VAL A 593 18.18 7.06 14.85
C VAL A 593 16.70 7.29 15.14
N ASN A 594 15.99 7.85 14.17
CA ASN A 594 14.58 8.20 14.30
C ASN A 594 13.72 7.29 13.43
N PRO A 595 12.60 6.74 13.94
CA PRO A 595 11.70 5.94 13.13
C PRO A 595 11.00 6.81 12.09
N VAL A 596 11.00 6.37 10.84
CA VAL A 596 10.17 6.95 9.77
C VAL A 596 8.83 6.21 9.67
N GLY A 597 8.87 4.89 9.88
CA GLY A 597 7.72 3.98 9.75
C GLY A 597 8.02 2.85 8.77
N TRP A 598 7.22 1.79 8.78
CA TRP A 598 7.34 0.67 7.83
C TRP A 598 8.73 0.01 7.81
N GLY A 599 9.39 -0.10 8.97
CA GLY A 599 10.74 -0.67 9.08
C GLY A 599 11.86 0.27 8.61
N VAL A 600 11.52 1.46 8.11
CA VAL A 600 12.48 2.48 7.64
C VAL A 600 12.84 3.46 8.74
N TRP A 601 14.12 3.84 8.76
CA TRP A 601 14.73 4.70 9.76
C TRP A 601 15.50 5.84 9.13
N ALA A 602 15.49 6.98 9.81
CA ALA A 602 16.37 8.10 9.54
C ALA A 602 17.57 8.05 10.50
N VAL A 603 18.76 7.84 9.95
CA VAL A 603 20.01 7.68 10.69
C VAL A 603 20.91 8.87 10.41
N GLU A 604 21.06 9.76 11.39
CA GLU A 604 21.95 10.91 11.26
C GLU A 604 23.40 10.49 11.55
N LEU A 605 24.30 10.83 10.63
CA LEU A 605 25.73 10.56 10.72
C LEU A 605 26.51 11.86 10.96
N ARG A 606 27.56 11.78 11.77
CA ARG A 606 28.50 12.89 12.00
C ARG A 606 29.95 12.43 11.91
N PRO A 607 30.88 13.29 11.44
CA PRO A 607 32.30 13.00 11.51
C PRO A 607 32.74 12.71 12.95
N LEU A 608 33.65 11.76 13.13
CA LEU A 608 34.25 11.46 14.43
C LEU A 608 35.25 12.57 14.79
N THR A 609 34.76 13.69 15.35
CA THR A 609 35.63 14.79 15.77
C THR A 609 36.35 14.46 17.07
N GLY A 610 37.59 13.99 16.97
CA GLY A 610 38.49 13.80 18.11
C GLY A 610 39.54 12.73 17.81
N ARG A 611 40.84 13.10 17.80
CA ARG A 611 41.91 12.10 17.93
C ARG A 611 41.78 11.46 19.31
N VAL A 612 41.64 10.14 19.34
CA VAL A 612 41.74 9.31 20.56
C VAL A 612 43.07 9.55 21.26
#